data_AF-A0A661N3A2-F1
#
_entry.id   AF-A0A661N3A2-F1
#
_cell.length_a   1.000
_cell.length_b   1.000
_cell.length_c   1.000
_cell.angle_alpha   90.00
_cell.angle_beta   90.00
_cell.angle_gamma   90.00
#
_symmetry.space_group_name_H-M   'P 1'
#
loop_
_entity.id
_entity.type
_entity.pdbx_description
1 polymer ?
#
loop_
_entity_poly.entity_id
_entity_poly.type
_entity_poly.pdbx_seq_one_letter_code
_entity_poly.pdbx_strand_id
1 'polypeptide(L)'
;MTERADVVVVGAGLSGLCAARRLRAQGASVRVIEARDRVGGRTRTEQIGRGTFDVGGQWIGPGQKRVHALANELGIATFPTYVKGKKVLEVEGKVSTYKRSIRSMSVPNLIQMQGALSYLKRVRKRIPPAGPMTAEGAEALDGETRETWRARFVKSDKINAVMDAAIRTI
;
A
#
# COMPACT_ATOMS: atom_id res chain seq x y z
N MET A 1 20.63 31.12 16.99
CA MET A 1 19.84 30.84 18.20
C MET A 1 19.36 29.41 18.15
N THR A 2 19.72 28.57 19.12
CA THR A 2 19.14 27.23 19.29
C THR A 2 17.81 27.37 20.02
N GLU A 3 16.72 27.39 19.25
CA GLU A 3 15.36 27.34 19.80
C GLU A 3 15.08 25.93 20.37
N ARG A 4 14.75 25.86 21.66
CA ARG A 4 14.43 24.61 22.38
C ARG A 4 13.00 24.15 22.07
N ALA A 5 12.81 22.83 22.02
CA ALA A 5 11.50 22.17 21.93
C ALA A 5 11.52 20.87 22.75
N ASP A 6 10.37 20.47 23.29
CA ASP A 6 10.22 19.20 24.03
C ASP A 6 10.36 18.00 23.09
N VAL A 7 9.85 18.14 21.86
CA VAL A 7 9.91 17.09 20.84
C VAL A 7 10.30 17.66 19.48
N VAL A 8 11.27 17.00 18.83
CA VAL A 8 11.62 17.24 17.42
C VAL A 8 11.13 16.07 16.59
N VAL A 9 10.24 16.34 15.64
CA VAL A 9 9.75 15.37 14.65
C VAL A 9 10.54 15.53 13.35
N VAL A 10 11.23 14.48 12.94
CA VAL A 10 11.98 14.46 11.68
C VAL A 10 11.09 13.90 10.57
N GLY A 11 10.79 14.75 9.57
CA GLY A 11 9.96 14.47 8.41
C GLY A 11 8.52 14.99 8.54
N ALA A 12 8.13 15.90 7.65
CA ALA A 12 6.79 16.47 7.53
C ALA A 12 5.89 15.67 6.55
N GLY A 13 6.02 14.34 6.56
CA GLY A 13 5.04 13.46 5.94
C GLY A 13 3.79 13.28 6.79
N LEU A 14 2.76 12.59 6.26
CA LEU A 14 1.51 12.35 6.99
C LEU A 14 1.74 11.80 8.41
N SER A 15 2.68 10.86 8.59
CA SER A 15 3.01 10.30 9.92
C SER A 15 3.56 11.35 10.89
N GLY A 16 4.55 12.14 10.45
CA GLY A 16 5.19 13.14 11.29
C GLY A 16 4.26 14.29 11.65
N LEU A 17 3.47 14.77 10.68
CA LEU A 17 2.46 15.80 10.94
C LEU A 17 1.36 15.31 11.88
N CYS A 18 0.89 14.05 11.75
CA CYS A 18 -0.04 13.46 12.70
C CYS A 18 0.56 13.39 14.11
N ALA A 19 1.81 12.96 14.24
CA ALA A 19 2.51 12.90 15.53
C ALA A 19 2.63 14.30 16.16
N ALA A 20 3.09 15.29 15.37
CA ALA A 20 3.24 16.66 15.82
C ALA A 20 1.90 17.28 16.26
N ARG A 21 0.81 17.06 15.50
CA ARG A 21 -0.54 17.52 15.86
C ARG A 21 -0.99 16.93 17.20
N ARG A 22 -0.78 15.63 17.42
CA ARG A 22 -1.18 14.94 18.66
C ARG A 22 -0.36 15.38 19.87
N LEU A 23 0.96 15.51 19.72
CA LEU A 23 1.84 15.97 20.80
C LEU A 23 1.56 17.42 21.17
N ARG A 24 1.36 18.30 20.18
CA ARG A 24 0.98 19.69 20.41
C ARG A 24 -0.37 19.80 21.11
N ALA A 25 -1.35 18.97 20.73
CA ALA A 25 -2.65 18.93 21.41
C ALA A 25 -2.56 18.48 22.88
N GLN A 26 -1.48 17.79 23.27
CA GLN A 26 -1.18 17.41 24.65
C GLN A 26 -0.30 18.44 25.39
N GLY A 27 -0.03 19.61 24.78
CA GLY A 27 0.69 20.72 25.42
C GLY A 27 2.20 20.73 25.21
N ALA A 28 2.79 19.77 24.48
CA ALA A 28 4.22 19.76 24.19
C ALA A 28 4.59 20.86 23.17
N SER A 29 5.75 21.49 23.35
CA SER A 29 6.40 22.30 22.32
C SER A 29 7.04 21.37 21.28
N VAL A 30 6.57 21.47 20.03
CA VAL A 30 6.98 20.55 18.95
C VAL A 30 7.62 21.32 17.80
N ARG A 31 8.79 20.87 17.37
CA ARG A 31 9.41 21.27 16.09
C ARG A 31 9.25 20.16 15.07
N VAL A 32 8.89 20.50 13.84
CA VAL A 32 8.98 19.59 12.69
C VAL A 32 10.12 20.04 11.79
N ILE A 33 11.01 19.12 11.43
CA ILE A 33 12.11 19.37 10.48
C ILE A 33 11.86 18.53 9.25
N GLU A 34 11.78 19.17 8.08
CA GLU A 34 11.58 18.51 6.79
C GLU A 34 12.79 18.78 5.89
N ALA A 35 13.21 17.75 5.17
CA ALA A 35 14.36 17.84 4.27
C ALA A 35 14.02 18.57 2.96
N ARG A 36 12.74 18.56 2.55
CA ARG A 36 12.25 19.22 1.35
C ARG A 36 11.72 20.64 1.64
N ASP A 37 11.51 21.37 0.56
CA ASP A 37 10.80 22.65 0.51
C ASP A 37 9.27 22.54 0.68
N ARG A 38 8.76 21.31 0.83
CA ARG A 38 7.33 21.02 0.96
C ARG A 38 7.06 19.94 2.00
N VAL A 39 5.86 20.00 2.57
CA VAL A 39 5.31 18.93 3.40
C VAL A 39 4.64 17.83 2.55
N GLY A 40 4.12 16.79 3.20
CA GLY A 40 3.35 15.69 2.60
C GLY A 40 4.16 14.41 2.40
N GLY A 41 5.47 14.50 2.24
CA GLY A 41 6.34 13.34 2.04
C GLY A 41 5.96 12.55 0.78
N ARG A 42 5.43 11.34 0.96
CA ARG A 42 4.95 10.45 -0.13
C ARG A 42 3.57 10.84 -0.67
N THR A 43 2.87 11.78 -0.05
CA THR A 43 1.71 12.42 -0.64
C THR A 43 2.13 13.75 -1.24
N ARG A 44 1.66 14.03 -2.46
CA ARG A 44 1.95 15.27 -3.19
C ARG A 44 0.84 15.53 -4.18
N THR A 45 0.28 16.72 -4.08
CA THR A 45 -0.73 17.23 -5.00
C THR A 45 -0.07 18.33 -5.84
N GLU A 46 -0.26 18.29 -7.15
CA GLU A 46 0.27 19.26 -8.09
C GLU A 46 -0.83 19.85 -8.96
N GLN A 47 -0.67 21.12 -9.33
CA GLN A 47 -1.47 21.73 -10.36
C GLN A 47 -0.84 21.42 -11.72
N ILE A 48 -1.52 20.65 -12.55
CA ILE A 48 -1.07 20.28 -13.90
C ILE A 48 -2.10 20.82 -14.89
N GLY A 49 -1.73 21.88 -15.60
CA GLY A 49 -2.65 22.62 -16.46
C GLY A 49 -3.83 23.19 -15.65
N ARG A 50 -5.05 22.84 -16.07
CA ARG A 50 -6.28 23.29 -15.39
C ARG A 50 -6.74 22.35 -14.26
N GLY A 51 -6.06 21.23 -14.05
CA GLY A 51 -6.44 20.22 -13.07
C GLY A 51 -5.48 20.12 -11.89
N THR A 52 -5.99 19.59 -10.79
CA THR A 52 -5.21 19.27 -9.60
C THR A 52 -5.08 17.75 -9.52
N PHE A 53 -3.86 17.23 -9.39
CA PHE A 53 -3.56 15.80 -9.44
C PHE A 53 -2.68 15.38 -8.28
N ASP A 54 -3.01 14.25 -7.67
CA ASP A 54 -2.10 13.59 -6.76
C ASP A 54 -1.06 12.77 -7.55
N VAL A 55 0.21 13.15 -7.39
CA VAL A 55 1.37 12.46 -7.98
C VAL A 55 2.07 11.55 -6.95
N GLY A 56 1.41 11.30 -5.83
CA GLY A 56 1.87 10.43 -4.75
C GLY A 56 0.75 9.50 -4.25
N GLY A 57 0.79 9.16 -2.96
CA GLY A 57 -0.28 8.37 -2.34
C GLY A 57 -1.62 9.12 -2.35
N GLN A 58 -2.67 8.51 -2.90
CA GLN A 58 -3.96 9.15 -3.15
C GLN A 58 -5.19 8.32 -2.76
N TRP A 59 -5.08 6.99 -2.65
CA TRP A 59 -6.22 6.11 -2.36
C TRP A 59 -6.35 5.80 -0.87
N ILE A 60 -7.58 5.92 -0.36
CA ILE A 60 -7.99 5.38 0.94
C ILE A 60 -9.08 4.33 0.79
N GLY A 61 -8.97 3.23 1.54
CA GLY A 61 -9.89 2.08 1.45
C GLY A 61 -10.85 1.95 2.64
N PRO A 62 -11.90 1.11 2.54
CA PRO A 62 -12.91 0.96 3.60
C PRO A 62 -12.37 0.55 4.98
N GLY A 63 -11.26 -0.20 5.03
CA GLY A 63 -10.65 -0.65 6.29
C GLY A 63 -9.78 0.41 6.98
N GLN A 64 -9.51 1.55 6.35
CA GLN A 64 -8.52 2.53 6.82
C GLN A 64 -9.15 3.60 7.72
N LYS A 65 -9.72 3.18 8.86
CA LYS A 65 -10.52 4.05 9.74
C LYS A 65 -9.81 5.33 10.20
N ARG A 66 -8.50 5.27 10.45
CA ARG A 66 -7.72 6.41 10.99
C ARG A 66 -7.61 7.57 10.01
N VAL A 67 -7.37 7.29 8.73
CA VAL A 67 -7.26 8.35 7.71
C VAL A 67 -8.62 8.93 7.36
N HIS A 68 -9.69 8.12 7.36
CA HIS A 68 -11.07 8.61 7.22
C HIS A 68 -11.44 9.56 8.37
N ALA A 69 -11.13 9.20 9.61
CA ALA A 69 -11.39 10.07 10.77
C ALA A 69 -10.62 11.40 10.66
N LEU A 70 -9.35 11.35 10.26
CA LEU A 70 -8.53 12.55 10.06
C LEU A 70 -9.07 13.43 8.93
N ALA A 71 -9.50 12.84 7.81
CA ALA A 71 -10.11 13.59 6.72
C ALA A 71 -11.37 14.34 7.19
N ASN A 72 -12.24 13.67 7.96
CA ASN A 72 -13.44 14.28 8.54
C ASN A 72 -13.08 15.41 9.53
N GLU A 73 -12.10 15.20 10.41
CA GLU A 73 -11.63 16.23 11.36
C GLU A 73 -11.11 17.48 10.65
N LEU A 74 -10.49 17.31 9.48
CA LEU A 74 -9.95 18.39 8.66
C LEU A 74 -10.96 18.96 7.63
N GLY A 75 -12.19 18.44 7.60
CA GLY A 75 -13.21 18.86 6.63
C GLY A 75 -12.89 18.49 5.17
N ILE A 76 -12.07 17.46 4.94
CA ILE A 76 -11.64 17.01 3.61
C ILE A 76 -12.68 16.03 3.06
N ALA A 77 -13.28 16.38 1.92
CA ALA A 77 -14.20 15.50 1.21
C ALA A 77 -13.49 14.32 0.54
N THR A 78 -14.20 13.20 0.41
CA THR A 78 -13.74 12.02 -0.35
C THR A 78 -14.77 11.68 -1.41
N PHE A 79 -14.35 10.98 -2.46
CA PHE A 79 -15.24 10.53 -3.53
C PHE A 79 -14.84 9.11 -3.97
N PRO A 80 -15.79 8.31 -4.47
CA PRO A 80 -15.47 6.97 -4.96
C PRO A 80 -14.66 7.05 -6.26
N THR A 81 -13.59 6.25 -6.35
CA THR A 81 -12.87 6.08 -7.62
C THR A 81 -13.82 5.54 -8.69
N TYR A 82 -13.80 6.15 -9.88
CA TYR A 82 -14.61 5.67 -10.99
C TYR A 82 -14.11 4.31 -11.48
N VAL A 83 -14.95 3.28 -11.36
CA VAL A 83 -14.61 1.89 -11.69
C VAL A 83 -15.61 1.24 -12.66
N LYS A 84 -16.54 2.01 -13.23
CA LYS A 84 -17.53 1.48 -14.19
C LYS A 84 -16.85 1.22 -15.54
N GLY A 85 -17.08 0.04 -16.12
CA GLY A 85 -16.57 -0.32 -17.44
C GLY A 85 -15.95 -1.72 -17.50
N LYS A 86 -15.26 -2.00 -18.61
CA LYS A 86 -14.44 -3.21 -18.75
C LYS A 86 -13.03 -2.90 -18.23
N LYS A 87 -12.45 -3.81 -17.46
CA LYS A 87 -11.03 -3.77 -17.11
C LYS A 87 -10.21 -4.24 -18.30
N VAL A 88 -9.04 -3.65 -18.47
CA VAL A 88 -8.07 -3.99 -19.52
C VAL A 88 -6.85 -4.61 -18.85
N LEU A 89 -6.42 -5.77 -19.32
CA LEU A 89 -5.19 -6.41 -18.89
C LEU A 89 -4.37 -6.74 -20.14
N GLU A 90 -3.18 -6.17 -20.19
CA GLU A 90 -2.16 -6.52 -21.16
C GLU A 90 -1.11 -7.40 -20.50
N VAL A 91 -0.91 -8.59 -21.04
CA VAL A 91 0.14 -9.52 -20.61
C VAL A 91 0.84 -10.02 -21.87
N GLU A 92 2.16 -9.88 -21.92
CA GLU A 92 2.99 -10.30 -23.07
C GLU A 92 2.48 -9.73 -24.41
N GLY A 93 2.12 -8.45 -24.44
CA GLY A 93 1.60 -7.77 -25.64
C GLY A 93 0.18 -8.18 -26.05
N LYS A 94 -0.50 -9.05 -25.30
CA LYS A 94 -1.89 -9.45 -25.55
C LYS A 94 -2.84 -8.69 -24.63
N VAL A 95 -3.65 -7.83 -25.24
CA VAL A 95 -4.70 -7.09 -24.55
C VAL A 95 -5.96 -7.95 -24.41
N SER A 96 -6.51 -8.01 -23.20
CA SER A 96 -7.78 -8.68 -22.90
C SER A 96 -8.69 -7.79 -22.06
N THR A 97 -10.01 -7.92 -22.27
CA THR A 97 -11.01 -7.16 -21.50
C THR A 97 -11.89 -8.08 -20.67
N TYR A 98 -12.21 -7.67 -19.44
CA TYR A 98 -13.03 -8.48 -18.53
C TYR A 98 -13.86 -7.60 -17.58
N LYS A 99 -15.04 -8.10 -17.19
CA LYS A 99 -15.96 -7.40 -16.27
C LYS A 99 -15.76 -7.80 -14.80
N ARG A 100 -15.19 -8.99 -14.53
CA ARG A 100 -15.03 -9.54 -13.16
C ARG A 100 -13.72 -9.06 -12.51
N SER A 101 -13.47 -9.46 -11.27
CA SER A 101 -12.25 -9.11 -10.54
C SER A 101 -10.99 -9.78 -11.09
N ILE A 102 -11.15 -10.94 -11.74
CA ILE A 102 -10.06 -11.78 -12.26
C ILE A 102 -10.42 -12.18 -13.71
N ARG A 103 -9.41 -12.30 -14.57
CA ARG A 103 -9.52 -12.81 -15.96
C ARG A 103 -10.12 -14.23 -15.96
N SER A 104 -10.81 -14.63 -17.04
CA SER A 104 -11.05 -16.05 -17.27
C SER A 104 -9.70 -16.76 -17.51
N MET A 105 -9.30 -17.57 -16.54
CA MET A 105 -8.18 -18.50 -16.63
C MET A 105 -8.72 -19.90 -16.89
N SER A 106 -7.88 -20.78 -17.46
CA SER A 106 -8.22 -22.20 -17.52
C SER A 106 -8.34 -22.78 -16.12
N VAL A 107 -9.16 -23.82 -15.96
CA VAL A 107 -9.42 -24.48 -14.66
C VAL A 107 -8.12 -24.91 -13.94
N PRO A 108 -7.11 -25.52 -14.60
CA PRO A 108 -5.85 -25.86 -13.93
C PRO A 108 -5.11 -24.64 -13.36
N ASN A 109 -5.12 -23.52 -14.08
CA ASN A 109 -4.50 -22.28 -13.61
C ASN A 109 -5.28 -21.67 -12.44
N LEU A 110 -6.61 -21.78 -12.43
CA LEU A 110 -7.44 -21.36 -11.29
C LEU A 110 -7.11 -22.17 -10.04
N ILE A 111 -6.94 -23.49 -10.18
CA ILE A 111 -6.58 -24.37 -9.07
C ILE A 111 -5.19 -24.01 -8.51
N GLN A 112 -4.18 -23.83 -9.37
CA GLN A 112 -2.83 -23.44 -8.92
C GLN A 112 -2.82 -22.05 -8.26
N MET A 113 -3.53 -21.07 -8.83
CA MET A 113 -3.68 -19.73 -8.23
C MET A 113 -4.36 -19.80 -6.85
N GLN A 114 -5.44 -20.57 -6.74
CA GLN A 114 -6.14 -20.77 -5.47
C GLN A 114 -5.24 -21.44 -4.43
N GLY A 115 -4.42 -22.41 -4.84
CA GLY A 115 -3.41 -23.03 -3.98
C GLY A 115 -2.39 -22.02 -3.46
N ALA A 116 -1.88 -21.13 -4.32
CA ALA A 116 -0.88 -20.11 -3.96
C ALA A 116 -1.47 -19.10 -2.97
N LEU A 117 -2.67 -18.59 -3.25
CA LEU A 117 -3.38 -17.69 -2.35
C LEU A 117 -3.69 -18.36 -1.00
N SER A 118 -4.06 -19.64 -1.02
CA SER A 118 -4.36 -20.40 0.20
C SER A 118 -3.11 -20.67 1.03
N TYR A 119 -1.96 -20.89 0.40
CA TYR A 119 -0.67 -20.94 1.08
C TYR A 119 -0.35 -19.59 1.74
N LEU A 120 -0.34 -18.50 0.98
CA LEU A 120 -0.04 -17.15 1.50
C LEU A 120 -0.98 -16.76 2.64
N LYS A 121 -2.27 -17.08 2.52
CA LYS A 121 -3.26 -16.83 3.58
C LYS A 121 -2.95 -17.61 4.85
N ARG A 122 -2.51 -18.87 4.74
CA ARG A 122 -2.12 -19.70 5.90
C ARG A 122 -0.87 -19.14 6.58
N VAL A 123 0.16 -18.78 5.81
CA VAL A 123 1.37 -18.13 6.33
C VAL A 123 1.02 -16.83 7.05
N ARG A 124 0.29 -15.92 6.37
CA ARG A 124 -0.16 -14.64 6.94
C ARG A 124 -0.91 -14.81 8.27
N LYS A 125 -1.72 -15.85 8.41
CA LYS A 125 -2.51 -16.09 9.64
C LYS A 125 -1.62 -16.39 10.86
N ARG A 126 -0.40 -16.89 10.65
CA ARG A 126 0.55 -17.25 11.70
C ARG A 126 1.47 -16.09 12.10
N ILE A 127 1.49 -15.00 11.34
CA ILE A 127 2.40 -13.87 11.55
C ILE A 127 1.69 -12.79 12.38
N PRO A 128 2.13 -12.51 13.62
CA PRO A 128 1.58 -11.43 14.42
C PRO A 128 1.93 -10.07 13.79
N PRO A 129 0.95 -9.19 13.46
CA PRO A 129 1.24 -7.92 12.79
C PRO A 129 2.13 -6.96 13.61
N ALA A 130 2.07 -7.02 14.94
CA ALA A 130 2.86 -6.17 15.82
C ALA A 130 4.29 -6.69 16.07
N GLY A 131 4.56 -7.95 15.70
CA GLY A 131 5.83 -8.61 15.94
C GLY A 131 6.02 -9.76 14.96
N PRO A 132 6.21 -9.49 13.66
CA PRO A 132 6.30 -10.55 12.65
C PRO A 132 7.47 -11.50 12.90
N MET A 133 8.56 -11.01 13.49
CA MET A 133 9.75 -11.79 13.86
C MET A 133 9.50 -12.82 14.97
N THR A 134 8.41 -12.70 15.73
CA THR A 134 8.07 -13.65 16.80
C THR A 134 7.27 -14.86 16.29
N ALA A 135 6.90 -14.87 15.01
CA ALA A 135 6.18 -15.98 14.42
C ALA A 135 7.04 -17.26 14.41
N GLU A 136 6.40 -18.41 14.60
CA GLU A 136 7.06 -19.70 14.41
C GLU A 136 7.58 -19.81 12.97
N GLY A 137 8.87 -20.12 12.83
CA GLY A 137 9.54 -20.19 11.52
C GLY A 137 9.80 -18.84 10.85
N ALA A 138 9.76 -17.72 11.59
CA ALA A 138 10.00 -16.38 11.04
C ALA A 138 11.35 -16.27 10.30
N GLU A 139 12.43 -16.81 10.86
CA GLU A 139 13.76 -16.80 10.21
C GLU A 139 13.75 -17.55 8.87
N ALA A 140 13.11 -18.72 8.81
CA ALA A 140 12.99 -19.48 7.57
C ALA A 140 12.13 -18.74 6.52
N LEU A 141 11.07 -18.05 6.96
CA LEU A 141 10.23 -17.24 6.08
C LEU A 141 10.95 -15.98 5.58
N ASP A 142 11.75 -15.34 6.42
CA ASP A 142 12.53 -14.13 6.07
C ASP A 142 13.78 -14.47 5.23
N GLY A 143 14.32 -15.69 5.40
CA GLY A 143 15.40 -16.23 4.57
C GLY A 143 14.95 -16.73 3.20
N GLU A 144 13.66 -16.99 2.97
CA GLU A 144 13.12 -17.36 1.66
C GLU A 144 12.71 -16.10 0.89
N THR A 145 13.39 -15.83 -0.22
CA THR A 145 12.93 -14.77 -1.12
C THR A 145 11.57 -15.14 -1.73
N ARG A 146 10.79 -14.12 -2.10
CA ARG A 146 9.56 -14.35 -2.89
C ARG A 146 9.82 -15.16 -4.16
N GLU A 147 10.97 -14.94 -4.79
CA GLU A 147 11.34 -15.63 -6.04
C GLU A 147 11.51 -17.13 -5.83
N THR A 148 12.27 -17.51 -4.80
CA THR A 148 12.54 -18.91 -4.46
C THR A 148 11.25 -19.63 -4.05
N TRP A 149 10.37 -18.96 -3.28
CA TRP A 149 9.04 -19.49 -2.98
C TRP A 149 8.22 -19.71 -4.26
N ARG A 150 8.21 -18.72 -5.16
CA ARG A 150 7.44 -18.76 -6.40
C ARG A 150 7.91 -19.88 -7.32
N ALA A 151 9.21 -20.03 -7.53
CA ALA A 151 9.77 -21.09 -8.38
C ALA A 151 9.40 -22.51 -7.89
N ARG A 152 9.22 -22.66 -6.56
CA ARG A 152 8.77 -23.90 -5.93
C ARG A 152 7.26 -24.13 -6.12
N PHE A 153 6.44 -23.09 -5.96
CA PHE A 153 4.98 -23.22 -5.83
C PHE A 153 4.20 -22.97 -7.13
N VAL A 154 4.68 -22.09 -8.01
CA VAL A 154 3.98 -21.63 -9.21
C VAL A 154 4.74 -22.07 -10.47
N LYS A 155 4.19 -23.06 -11.16
CA LYS A 155 4.79 -23.64 -12.38
C LYS A 155 4.26 -23.04 -13.69
N SER A 156 3.15 -22.32 -13.65
CA SER A 156 2.53 -21.72 -14.84
C SER A 156 3.07 -20.32 -15.11
N ASP A 157 3.66 -20.12 -16.28
CA ASP A 157 4.18 -18.81 -16.74
C ASP A 157 3.08 -17.73 -16.74
N LYS A 158 1.85 -18.12 -17.10
CA LYS A 158 0.69 -17.20 -17.05
C LYS A 158 0.38 -16.74 -15.64
N ILE A 159 0.54 -17.60 -14.63
CA ILE A 159 0.32 -17.22 -13.23
C ILE A 159 1.49 -16.36 -12.73
N ASN A 160 2.72 -16.71 -13.11
CA ASN A 160 3.89 -15.88 -12.81
C ASN A 160 3.73 -14.46 -13.37
N ALA A 161 3.30 -14.31 -14.62
CA ALA A 161 3.04 -13.02 -15.24
C ALA A 161 1.93 -12.22 -14.53
N VAL A 162 0.84 -12.88 -14.10
CA VAL A 162 -0.23 -12.21 -13.32
C VAL A 162 0.27 -11.79 -11.93
N MET A 163 1.06 -12.63 -11.26
CA MET A 163 1.66 -12.31 -9.97
C MET A 163 2.65 -11.14 -10.11
N ASP A 164 3.49 -11.14 -11.14
CA ASP A 164 4.43 -10.06 -11.44
C ASP A 164 3.71 -8.74 -11.70
N ALA A 165 2.64 -8.76 -12.50
CA ALA A 165 1.80 -7.59 -12.72
C ALA A 165 1.24 -7.06 -11.38
N ALA A 166 0.68 -7.93 -10.54
CA ALA A 166 0.13 -7.53 -9.24
C ALA A 166 1.19 -6.96 -8.29
N ILE A 167 2.39 -7.52 -8.29
CA ILE A 167 3.50 -7.10 -7.44
C ILE A 167 4.06 -5.75 -7.88
N ARG A 168 4.24 -5.53 -9.19
CA ARG A 168 4.76 -4.27 -9.72
C ARG A 168 3.82 -3.09 -9.49
N THR A 169 2.54 -3.36 -9.24
CA THR A 169 1.52 -2.35 -8.98
C THR A 169 1.38 -1.94 -7.51
N ILE A 170 2.17 -2.53 -6.60
CA ILE A 170 2.22 -2.22 -5.15
C ILE A 170 3.49 -1.44 -4.85
#